data_AF-V7DAK6-F1
#
_entry.id   AF-V7DAK6-F1
#
_cell.length_a   1.000
_cell.length_b   1.000
_cell.length_c   1.000
_cell.angle_alpha   90.00
_cell.angle_beta   90.00
_cell.angle_gamma   90.00
#
_symmetry.space_group_name_H-M   'P 1'
#
loop_
_entity.id
_entity.type
_entity.pdbx_description
1 polymer ?
#
loop_
_entity_poly.entity_id
_entity_poly.type
_entity_poly.pdbx_seq_one_letter_code
_entity_poly.pdbx_strand_id
1 'polypeptide(L)' 'MKTHFAPFTDLEDLEQAPCGTWLGESSELSGDWAMVDCLLCQKHKAKITAAAEDEERFIVEQMGDMAAFMRAQG' A
#
# COMPACT_ATOMS: atom_id res chain seq x y z
N MET A 1 -3.48 -6.18 -20.27
CA MET A 1 -3.51 -5.23 -19.13
C MET A 1 -2.43 -5.69 -18.16
N LYS A 2 -1.85 -4.78 -17.37
CA LYS A 2 -0.89 -5.17 -16.32
C LYS A 2 -1.47 -4.78 -14.97
N THR A 3 -1.65 -5.76 -14.10
CA THR A 3 -2.14 -5.59 -12.75
C THR A 3 -0.96 -5.38 -11.81
N HIS A 4 -0.92 -4.21 -11.19
CA HIS A 4 0.10 -3.82 -10.21
C HIS A 4 -0.43 -4.03 -8.80
N PHE A 5 0.48 -4.36 -7.88
CA PHE A 5 0.13 -4.43 -6.47
C PHE A 5 -0.11 -3.04 -5.89
N ALA A 6 -1.24 -2.82 -5.23
CA ALA A 6 -1.55 -1.62 -4.47
C ALA A 6 -2.31 -2.01 -3.18
N PRO A 7 -1.67 -1.89 -2.00
CA PRO A 7 -2.27 -2.33 -0.73
C PRO A 7 -3.24 -1.29 -0.13
N PHE A 8 -3.30 -0.08 -0.69
CA PHE A 8 -4.04 1.05 -0.11
C PHE A 8 -5.46 1.16 -0.64
N THR A 9 -6.35 1.74 0.16
CA THR A 9 -7.78 1.94 -0.17
C THR A 9 -8.04 3.16 -1.05
N ASP A 10 -7.09 4.10 -1.13
CA ASP A 10 -7.22 5.33 -1.92
C ASP A 10 -6.38 5.21 -3.20
N LEU A 11 -7.00 4.64 -4.23
CA LEU A 11 -6.34 4.25 -5.48
C LEU A 11 -6.51 5.31 -6.59
N GLU A 12 -7.34 6.33 -6.36
CA GLU A 12 -7.75 7.31 -7.39
C GLU A 12 -6.67 8.34 -7.71
N ASP A 13 -5.78 8.64 -6.76
CA ASP A 13 -4.68 9.62 -6.92
C ASP A 13 -3.31 8.97 -7.20
N LEU A 14 -3.26 7.65 -7.42
CA LEU A 14 -2.00 6.96 -7.60
C LEU A 14 -1.50 7.09 -9.04
N GLU A 15 -0.51 7.96 -9.27
CA GLU A 15 0.14 8.11 -10.59
C GLU A 15 1.19 7.02 -10.86
N GLN A 16 1.73 6.42 -9.81
CA GLN A 16 2.80 5.42 -9.90
C GLN A 16 2.56 4.26 -8.93
N ALA A 17 2.62 3.03 -9.45
CA ALA A 17 2.54 1.83 -8.62
C ALA A 17 3.73 1.74 -7.64
N PRO A 18 3.59 1.04 -6.50
CA PRO A 18 4.69 0.77 -5.55
C PRO A 18 5.94 0.12 -6.16
N CYS A 19 5.82 -0.52 -7.32
CA CYS A 19 6.97 -1.05 -8.05
C CYS A 19 7.76 0.02 -8.84
N GLY A 20 7.34 1.28 -8.83
CA GLY A 20 7.93 2.42 -9.54
C GLY A 20 7.45 2.57 -10.98
N THR A 21 6.41 1.84 -11.40
CA THR A 21 5.86 1.95 -12.76
C THR A 21 4.77 3.01 -12.81
N TRP A 22 4.89 3.97 -13.72
CA TRP A 22 3.83 4.95 -13.99
C TRP A 22 2.57 4.24 -14.48
N LEU A 23 1.45 4.57 -13.85
CA LEU A 23 0.14 4.03 -14.18
C LEU A 23 -0.44 4.79 -15.36
N GLY A 24 -1.21 4.09 -16.19
CA GLY A 24 -1.93 4.69 -17.31
C GLY A 24 -3.26 3.99 -17.52
N GLU A 25 -3.99 4.37 -18.57
CA GLU A 25 -5.37 3.89 -18.84
C GLU A 25 -5.53 2.35 -18.93
N SER A 26 -4.43 1.62 -19.16
CA SER A 26 -4.43 0.15 -19.28
C SER A 26 -3.83 -0.59 -18.08
N SER A 27 -3.43 0.16 -17.05
CA SER A 27 -2.93 -0.38 -15.79
C SER A 27 -4.09 -0.70 -14.87
N GLU A 28 -4.03 -1.87 -14.23
CA GLU A 28 -4.96 -2.27 -13.18
C GLU A 28 -4.22 -2.31 -11.84
N LEU A 29 -4.97 -2.18 -10.74
CA LEU A 29 -4.45 -2.22 -9.38
C LEU A 29 -5.15 -3.34 -8.59
N SER A 30 -4.39 -4.05 -7.76
CA SER A 30 -4.95 -5.05 -6.85
C SER A 30 -4.18 -5.11 -5.54
N GLY A 31 -4.90 -5.24 -4.42
CA GLY A 31 -4.32 -5.58 -3.12
C GLY A 31 -4.06 -7.08 -2.95
N ASP A 32 -4.47 -7.93 -3.89
CA ASP A 32 -4.24 -9.37 -3.84
C ASP A 32 -3.07 -9.77 -4.74
N TRP A 33 -1.98 -10.25 -4.12
CA TRP A 33 -0.82 -10.76 -4.84
C TRP A 33 -1.14 -11.89 -5.84
N ALA A 34 -2.23 -12.64 -5.66
CA ALA A 34 -2.66 -13.67 -6.60
C ALA A 34 -3.15 -13.08 -7.94
N MET A 35 -3.58 -11.82 -7.95
CA MET A 35 -4.11 -11.12 -9.12
C MET A 35 -3.05 -10.25 -9.81
N VAL A 36 -1.84 -10.14 -9.24
CA VAL A 36 -0.76 -9.28 -9.74
C VAL A 36 0.08 -9.99 -10.80
N ASP A 37 -0.01 -9.54 -12.04
CA ASP A 37 0.78 -10.05 -13.17
C ASP A 37 2.00 -9.17 -13.53
N CYS A 38 2.16 -8.01 -12.87
CA CYS A 38 3.31 -7.15 -13.08
C CYS A 38 4.59 -7.79 -12.55
N LEU A 39 5.52 -8.13 -13.46
CA LEU A 39 6.81 -8.74 -13.13
C LEU A 39 7.69 -7.88 -12.21
N LEU A 40 7.59 -6.55 -12.28
CA LEU A 40 8.31 -5.66 -11.37
C LEU A 40 7.73 -5.72 -9.95
N CYS A 41 6.40 -5.78 -9.82
CA CYS A 41 5.76 -6.02 -8.52
C CYS A 41 6.18 -7.38 -7.96
N GLN A 42 6.16 -8.44 -8.77
CA GLN A 42 6.58 -9.77 -8.33
C GLN A 42 8.05 -9.81 -7.90
N LYS A 43 8.96 -9.18 -8.67
CA LYS A 43 10.38 -9.08 -8.33
C LYS A 43 10.62 -8.33 -7.02
N HIS A 44 9.84 -7.27 -6.76
CA HIS A 44 9.98 -6.44 -5.56
C HIS A 44 8.98 -6.80 -4.45
N LYS A 45 8.29 -7.96 -4.55
CA LYS A 45 7.19 -8.36 -3.65
C LYS A 45 7.54 -8.23 -2.17
N ALA A 46 8.68 -8.77 -1.76
CA ALA A 46 9.12 -8.71 -0.36
C ALA A 46 9.33 -7.26 0.12
N LYS A 47 9.95 -6.42 -0.72
CA LYS A 47 10.18 -5.00 -0.39
C LYS A 47 8.87 -4.23 -0.30
N ILE A 48 7.98 -4.43 -1.27
CA ILE A 48 6.69 -3.74 -1.33
C ILE A 48 5.81 -4.15 -0.15
N THR A 49 5.78 -5.44 0.18
CA THR A 49 5.02 -5.95 1.33
C THR A 49 5.57 -5.39 2.65
N ALA A 50 6.89 -5.42 2.84
CA ALA A 50 7.50 -4.89 4.05
C ALA A 50 7.27 -3.38 4.22
N ALA A 51 7.26 -2.61 3.12
CA ALA A 51 6.94 -1.19 3.17
C ALA A 51 5.48 -0.94 3.58
N ALA A 52 4.54 -1.73 3.04
CA ALA A 52 3.13 -1.64 3.40
C ALA A 52 2.89 -2.01 4.89
N GLU A 53 3.55 -3.04 5.38
CA GLU A 53 3.48 -3.46 6.80
C GLU A 53 4.10 -2.42 7.75
N ASP A 54 5.18 -1.75 7.35
CA ASP A 54 5.81 -0.69 8.14
C ASP A 54 4.90 0.55 8.24
N GLU A 55 4.25 0.91 7.14
CA GLU A 55 3.27 1.99 7.10
C GLU A 55 2.03 1.68 7.95
N GLU A 56 1.48 0.47 7.84
CA GLU A 56 0.36 0.03 8.69
C GLU A 56 0.74 0.09 10.18
N ARG A 57 1.93 -0.43 10.54
CA ARG A 57 2.43 -0.35 11.92
C ARG A 57 2.53 1.09 12.41
N PHE A 58 3.07 1.98 11.60
CA PHE A 58 3.19 3.40 11.94
C PHE A 58 1.81 4.05 12.18
N ILE A 59 0.84 3.78 11.31
CA ILE A 59 -0.54 4.28 11.45
C ILE A 59 -1.16 3.78 12.76
N VAL A 60 -1.03 2.48 13.06
CA VAL A 60 -1.57 1.87 14.29
C VAL A 60 -0.93 2.47 15.54
N GLU A 61 0.39 2.69 15.53
CA GLU A 61 1.11 3.33 16.63
C GLU A 61 0.60 4.76 16.88
N GLN A 62 0.47 5.58 15.82
CA GLN A 62 -0.07 6.94 15.94
C GLN A 62 -1.51 6.97 16.47
N MET A 63 -2.37 6.05 16.02
CA MET A 63 -3.73 5.91 16.54
C MET A 63 -3.74 5.51 18.02
N GLY A 64 -2.81 4.64 18.42
CA GLY A 64 -2.62 4.21 19.80
C GLY A 64 -2.22 5.38 20.72
N ASP A 65 -1.28 6.20 20.27
CA ASP A 65 -0.84 7.40 20.98
C ASP A 65 -1.98 8.40 21.17
N MET A 66 -2.78 8.63 20.12
CA MET A 66 -3.99 9.45 20.21
C MET A 66 -5.00 8.89 21.23
N ALA A 67 -5.24 7.58 21.22
CA ALA A 67 -6.14 6.93 22.16
C ALA A 67 -5.63 7.02 23.61
N ALA A 68 -4.31 6.97 23.83
CA ALA A 68 -3.70 7.16 25.14
C ALA A 68 -3.87 8.60 25.63
N PHE A 69 -3.62 9.58 24.76
CA PHE A 69 -3.83 11.00 25.06
C PHE A 69 -5.28 11.31 25.44
N MET A 70 -6.26 10.81 24.69
CA MET A 70 -7.69 11.01 24.98
C MET A 70 -8.10 10.44 26.34
N ARG A 71 -7.54 9.30 26.74
CA ARG A 71 -7.78 8.70 28.06
C ARG A 71 -7.17 9.50 29.21
N ALA A 72 -6.05 10.19 28.98
CA ALA A 72 -5.39 11.00 30.00
C ALA A 72 -6.07 12.37 30.23
N GLN A 73 -6.91 12.82 29.29
CA GLN A 73 -7.65 14.09 29.38
C GLN A 73 -9.07 13.95 29.95
N GLY A 74 -9.54 12.72 30.20
CA GLY A 74 -10.84 12.43 30.82
C GLY A 74 -10.70 12.05 32.29
#